data_AF-A0A7M2IZT0-F1
#
_entry.id   AF-A0A7M2IZT0-F1
#
_cell.length_a   1.000
_cell.length_b   1.000
_cell.length_c   1.000
_cell.angle_alpha   90.00
_cell.angle_beta   90.00
_cell.angle_gamma   90.00
#
_symmetry.space_group_name_H-M   'P 1'
#
loop_
_entity.id
_entity.type
_entity.pdbx_description
1 polymer ?
#
loop_
_entity_poly.entity_id
_entity_poly.type
_entity_poly.pdbx_seq_one_letter_code
_entity_poly.pdbx_strand_id
1 'polypeptide(L)'
;MKLLYEFKEVFGDDDIPEVLISRLSDENNELDKPDFTVRVSSLNNDGKYYVISKPEDVDGNGKGDKNDASYYELAAKLVTDLVTLSDIGDKKRFSRILIRFKPGSTTDIEILHFKDGNIIISAADFIVTVTDPDRYGKYRKVKDLIDADGDGDADSNDRLIYRNLATSFASMTDPSP
;
A
#
# COMPACT_ATOMS: atom_id res chain seq x y z
N MET A 1 -9.98 9.63 0.72
CA MET A 1 -9.73 8.21 1.04
C MET A 1 -8.24 7.96 1.25
N LYS A 2 -7.87 7.37 2.39
CA LYS A 2 -6.50 6.96 2.73
C LYS A 2 -6.46 5.44 2.94
N LEU A 3 -5.45 4.77 2.40
CA LEU A 3 -5.19 3.34 2.63
C LEU A 3 -3.85 3.17 3.34
N LEU A 4 -3.87 2.57 4.52
CA LEU A 4 -2.69 2.21 5.30
C LEU A 4 -2.38 0.73 5.11
N TYR A 5 -1.12 0.44 4.86
CA TYR A 5 -0.60 -0.91 4.75
C TYR A 5 0.42 -1.13 5.87
N GLU A 6 0.20 -2.17 6.66
CA GLU A 6 1.09 -2.58 7.74
C GLU A 6 1.52 -4.03 7.49
N PHE A 7 2.84 -4.23 7.34
CA PHE A 7 3.42 -5.56 7.16
C PHE A 7 3.78 -6.16 8.51
N LYS A 8 3.17 -7.29 8.86
CA LYS A 8 3.41 -8.04 10.09
C LYS A 8 4.10 -9.36 9.75
N GLU A 9 5.27 -9.53 10.32
CA GLU A 9 5.92 -10.84 10.42
C GLU A 9 5.48 -11.45 11.75
N VAL A 10 4.80 -12.59 11.71
CA VAL A 10 4.45 -13.34 12.92
C VAL A 10 5.57 -14.34 13.16
N PHE A 11 6.39 -14.11 14.18
CA PHE A 11 7.43 -15.06 14.57
C PHE A 11 6.82 -16.24 15.33
N GLY A 12 6.97 -17.45 14.79
CA GLY A 12 6.44 -18.73 15.27
C GLY A 12 6.52 -19.78 14.16
N ASP A 13 6.20 -21.06 14.41
CA ASP A 13 6.39 -22.19 13.47
C ASP A 13 5.74 -22.00 12.06
N ASP A 14 4.94 -20.96 11.86
CA ASP A 14 4.29 -20.57 10.62
C ASP A 14 4.85 -19.24 10.10
N ASP A 15 6.06 -19.22 9.50
CA ASP A 15 6.71 -18.06 8.82
C ASP A 15 5.85 -17.54 7.63
N ILE A 16 4.65 -17.07 7.92
CA ILE A 16 3.64 -16.65 6.96
C ILE A 16 3.57 -15.12 7.03
N PRO A 17 4.00 -14.40 5.98
CA PRO A 17 3.89 -12.96 5.97
C PRO A 17 2.41 -12.55 5.90
N GLU A 18 2.01 -11.65 6.79
CA GLU A 18 0.69 -11.03 6.81
C GLU A 18 0.78 -9.54 6.49
N VAL A 19 -0.13 -9.06 5.64
CA VAL A 19 -0.34 -7.64 5.38
C VAL A 19 -1.71 -7.26 5.93
N LEU A 20 -1.72 -6.26 6.81
CA LEU A 20 -2.94 -5.58 7.21
C LEU A 20 -3.15 -4.37 6.29
N ILE A 21 -4.27 -4.36 5.59
CA ILE A 21 -4.69 -3.23 4.76
C ILE A 21 -5.85 -2.55 5.47
N SER A 22 -5.66 -1.29 5.83
CA SER A 22 -6.61 -0.53 6.62
C SER A 22 -7.09 0.71 5.88
N ARG A 23 -8.38 1.04 6.02
CA ARG A 23 -8.93 2.33 5.58
C ARG A 23 -8.88 3.32 6.73
N LEU A 24 -8.45 4.53 6.40
CA LEU A 24 -8.56 5.69 7.27
C LEU A 24 -9.47 6.73 6.62
N SER A 25 -10.43 7.24 7.39
CA SER A 25 -11.24 8.38 7.02
C SER A 25 -10.37 9.63 6.85
N ASP A 26 -10.88 10.61 6.10
CA ASP A 26 -10.10 11.82 5.84
C ASP A 26 -9.88 12.66 7.12
N GLU A 27 -10.74 12.50 8.14
CA GLU A 27 -10.58 13.10 9.47
C GLU A 27 -9.62 12.34 10.40
N ASN A 28 -9.34 11.07 10.10
CA ASN A 28 -8.45 10.26 10.91
C ASN A 28 -6.98 10.66 10.74
N ASN A 29 -6.32 10.96 11.86
CA ASN A 29 -4.93 11.41 11.92
C ASN A 29 -4.02 10.45 12.71
N GLU A 30 -4.56 9.33 13.18
CA GLU A 30 -3.89 8.36 14.05
C GLU A 30 -3.71 7.03 13.29
N LEU A 31 -2.46 6.60 13.07
CA LEU A 31 -2.18 5.35 12.33
C LEU A 31 -2.61 4.07 13.08
N ASP A 32 -2.77 4.12 14.39
CA ASP A 32 -3.07 2.98 15.26
C ASP A 32 -4.58 2.73 15.46
N LYS A 33 -5.44 3.61 14.94
CA LYS A 33 -6.91 3.47 15.02
C LYS A 33 -7.55 3.53 13.65
N PRO A 34 -7.34 2.52 12.79
CA PRO A 34 -7.99 2.48 11.49
C PRO A 34 -9.51 2.31 11.62
N ASP A 35 -10.25 2.88 10.67
CA ASP A 35 -11.71 2.77 10.61
C ASP A 35 -12.14 1.34 10.22
N PHE A 36 -11.32 0.67 9.40
CA PHE A 36 -11.53 -0.71 8.96
C PHE A 36 -10.20 -1.38 8.60
N THR A 37 -10.12 -2.70 8.75
CA THR A 37 -8.91 -3.49 8.44
C THR A 37 -9.26 -4.83 7.78
N VAL A 38 -8.61 -5.09 6.64
CA VAL A 38 -8.58 -6.38 5.94
C VAL A 38 -7.25 -7.08 6.26
N ARG A 39 -7.33 -8.38 6.49
CA ARG A 39 -6.14 -9.24 6.61
C ARG A 39 -5.89 -9.97 5.30
N VAL A 40 -4.66 -9.89 4.81
CA VAL A 40 -4.18 -10.60 3.62
C VAL A 40 -2.93 -11.39 4.02
N SER A 41 -2.84 -12.65 3.60
CA SER A 41 -1.78 -13.57 4.03
C SER A 41 -1.22 -14.38 2.87
N SER A 42 0.09 -14.65 2.88
CA SER A 42 0.72 -15.59 1.94
C SER A 42 0.86 -16.98 2.56
N LEU A 43 -0.27 -17.68 2.66
CA LEU A 43 -0.40 -18.95 3.38
C LEU A 43 0.62 -20.04 3.00
N ASN A 44 1.23 -19.95 1.80
CA ASN A 44 2.19 -20.93 1.28
C ASN A 44 3.61 -20.36 1.10
N ASN A 45 3.85 -19.11 1.49
CA ASN A 45 5.10 -18.39 1.22
C ASN A 45 5.54 -18.46 -0.27
N ASP A 46 4.57 -18.53 -1.19
CA ASP A 46 4.78 -18.66 -2.64
C ASP A 46 4.75 -17.30 -3.36
N GLY A 47 4.76 -16.21 -2.58
CA GLY A 47 4.63 -14.83 -3.07
C GLY A 47 3.22 -14.48 -3.54
N LYS A 48 2.21 -15.34 -3.31
CA LYS A 48 0.81 -15.03 -3.55
C LYS A 48 0.12 -14.70 -2.24
N TYR A 49 -0.65 -13.63 -2.27
CA TYR A 49 -1.40 -13.13 -1.14
C TYR A 49 -2.87 -13.44 -1.34
N TYR A 50 -3.54 -13.85 -0.27
CA TYR A 50 -4.95 -14.19 -0.27
C TYR A 50 -5.67 -13.42 0.83
N VAL A 51 -6.82 -12.83 0.51
CA VAL A 51 -7.67 -12.17 1.49
C VAL A 51 -8.30 -13.22 2.40
N ILE A 52 -8.01 -13.16 3.70
CA ILE A 52 -8.47 -14.15 4.70
C ILE A 52 -9.58 -13.60 5.62
N SER A 53 -9.93 -12.32 5.48
CA SER A 53 -11.10 -11.69 6.11
C SER A 53 -12.13 -11.26 5.06
N LYS A 54 -13.39 -11.03 5.42
CA LYS A 54 -14.39 -10.55 4.44
C LYS A 54 -13.91 -9.24 3.76
N PRO A 55 -13.81 -9.19 2.41
CA PRO A 55 -13.44 -7.96 1.73
C PRO A 55 -14.54 -6.90 1.86
N GLU A 56 -14.14 -5.64 1.87
CA GLU A 56 -15.05 -4.50 1.70
C GLU A 56 -15.34 -4.32 0.20
N ASP A 57 -16.51 -3.76 -0.12
CA ASP A 57 -16.82 -3.28 -1.47
C ASP A 57 -15.90 -2.10 -1.83
N VAL A 58 -14.95 -2.35 -2.73
CA VAL A 58 -13.98 -1.36 -3.23
C VAL A 58 -14.21 -1.01 -4.68
N ASP A 59 -14.88 -1.87 -5.45
CA ASP A 59 -15.27 -1.59 -6.83
C ASP A 59 -16.60 -0.83 -6.95
N GLY A 60 -17.28 -0.57 -5.82
CA GLY A 60 -18.48 0.26 -5.73
C GLY A 60 -19.75 -0.43 -6.19
N ASN A 61 -19.77 -1.76 -6.25
CA ASN A 61 -20.91 -2.53 -6.73
C ASN A 61 -21.94 -2.91 -5.63
N GLY A 62 -21.69 -2.51 -4.39
CA GLY A 62 -22.53 -2.76 -3.22
C GLY A 62 -22.24 -4.11 -2.53
N LYS A 63 -21.21 -4.86 -2.95
CA LYS A 63 -20.86 -6.18 -2.40
C LYS A 63 -19.36 -6.28 -2.23
N GLY A 64 -18.91 -6.78 -1.08
CA GLY A 64 -17.55 -7.27 -0.92
C GLY A 64 -17.45 -8.68 -1.51
N ASP A 65 -16.99 -8.79 -2.75
CA ASP A 65 -16.90 -10.03 -3.51
C ASP A 65 -15.46 -10.36 -3.96
N LYS A 66 -15.31 -11.27 -4.93
CA LYS A 66 -14.00 -11.75 -5.38
C LYS A 66 -13.22 -10.69 -6.17
N ASN A 67 -13.91 -9.76 -6.83
CA ASN A 67 -13.25 -8.67 -7.53
C ASN A 67 -12.59 -7.74 -6.53
N ASP A 68 -13.28 -7.40 -5.44
CA ASP A 68 -12.72 -6.62 -4.33
C ASP A 68 -11.52 -7.31 -3.69
N ALA A 69 -11.62 -8.61 -3.46
CA ALA A 69 -10.51 -9.40 -2.93
C ALA A 69 -9.26 -9.29 -3.82
N SER A 70 -9.42 -9.38 -5.15
CA SER A 70 -8.30 -9.31 -6.09
C SER A 70 -7.54 -7.97 -6.05
N TYR A 71 -8.24 -6.86 -5.74
CA TYR A 71 -7.61 -5.55 -5.54
C TYR A 71 -6.74 -5.53 -4.28
N TYR A 72 -7.25 -6.08 -3.18
CA TYR A 72 -6.50 -6.20 -1.92
C TYR A 72 -5.30 -7.14 -2.06
N GLU A 73 -5.42 -8.25 -2.79
CA GLU A 73 -4.31 -9.19 -3.05
C GLU A 73 -3.20 -8.55 -3.88
N LEU A 74 -3.55 -7.80 -4.94
CA LEU A 74 -2.58 -7.08 -5.76
C LEU A 74 -1.86 -5.99 -4.95
N ALA A 75 -2.59 -5.23 -4.13
CA ALA A 75 -1.99 -4.22 -3.28
C ALA A 75 -1.11 -4.82 -2.17
N ALA A 76 -1.54 -5.94 -1.57
CA ALA A 76 -0.72 -6.68 -0.61
C ALA A 76 0.58 -7.15 -1.25
N LYS A 77 0.54 -7.69 -2.48
CA LYS A 77 1.74 -8.07 -3.22
C LYS A 77 2.67 -6.89 -3.47
N LEU A 78 2.16 -5.80 -4.05
CA LEU A 78 2.97 -4.64 -4.40
C LEU A 78 3.57 -3.93 -3.17
N VAL A 79 2.84 -3.88 -2.05
CA VAL A 79 3.36 -3.32 -0.79
C VAL A 79 4.30 -4.29 -0.10
N THR A 80 4.06 -5.59 -0.19
CA THR A 80 5.04 -6.59 0.24
C THR A 80 6.34 -6.38 -0.49
N ASP A 81 6.31 -6.27 -1.83
CA ASP A 81 7.52 -6.01 -2.63
C ASP A 81 8.24 -4.77 -2.08
N LEU A 82 7.54 -3.66 -1.78
CA LEU A 82 8.17 -2.48 -1.14
C LEU A 82 8.77 -2.71 0.26
N VAL A 83 8.19 -3.60 1.06
CA VAL A 83 8.60 -3.80 2.46
C VAL A 83 9.64 -4.91 2.61
N THR A 84 9.46 -6.04 1.93
CA THR A 84 10.34 -7.22 1.99
C THR A 84 11.61 -7.07 1.18
N LEU A 85 11.60 -6.21 0.16
CA LEU A 85 12.81 -5.95 -0.61
C LEU A 85 13.81 -5.08 0.16
N SER A 86 13.40 -4.40 1.24
CA SER A 86 14.32 -3.76 2.20
C SER A 86 15.07 -4.72 3.15
N ASP A 87 15.32 -5.95 2.70
CA ASP A 87 15.80 -7.13 3.43
C ASP A 87 14.90 -7.60 4.60
N ILE A 88 14.50 -8.86 4.51
CA ILE A 88 14.01 -9.67 5.63
C ILE A 88 15.19 -9.80 6.64
N GLY A 89 15.11 -9.06 7.76
CA GLY A 89 16.16 -8.91 8.78
C GLY A 89 16.30 -7.46 9.29
N ASP A 90 17.44 -7.14 9.94
CA ASP A 90 17.80 -5.83 10.57
C ASP A 90 17.75 -4.59 9.65
N LYS A 91 17.18 -4.67 8.44
CA LYS A 91 17.17 -3.58 7.46
C LYS A 91 15.78 -3.16 6.98
N LYS A 92 14.68 -3.69 7.55
CA LYS A 92 13.31 -3.20 7.29
C LYS A 92 13.27 -1.67 7.40
N ARG A 93 13.26 -0.97 6.25
CA ARG A 93 13.43 0.50 6.22
C ARG A 93 12.19 1.22 6.74
N PHE A 94 11.01 0.61 6.56
CA PHE A 94 9.72 1.14 6.98
C PHE A 94 8.81 0.03 7.49
N SER A 95 8.04 0.33 8.54
CA SER A 95 7.07 -0.58 9.13
C SER A 95 5.67 -0.45 8.53
N ARG A 96 5.35 0.76 8.02
CA ARG A 96 4.04 1.11 7.48
C ARG A 96 4.16 1.99 6.25
N ILE A 97 3.20 1.85 5.35
CA ILE A 97 3.04 2.70 4.17
C ILE A 97 1.61 3.21 4.12
N LEU A 98 1.41 4.53 4.04
CA LEU A 98 0.11 5.15 3.84
C LEU A 98 0.03 5.71 2.41
N ILE A 99 -0.95 5.26 1.64
CA ILE A 99 -1.24 5.75 0.30
C ILE A 99 -2.49 6.63 0.37
N ARG A 100 -2.42 7.82 -0.21
CA ARG A 100 -3.56 8.76 -0.28
C ARG A 100 -3.50 9.60 -1.54
N PHE A 101 -4.64 10.19 -1.92
CA PHE A 101 -4.61 11.34 -2.80
C PHE A 101 -3.94 12.52 -2.11
N LYS A 102 -3.10 13.24 -2.85
CA LYS A 102 -2.39 14.42 -2.37
C LYS A 102 -3.40 15.51 -2.01
N PRO A 103 -3.32 16.11 -0.82
CA PRO A 103 -4.16 17.25 -0.46
C PRO A 103 -4.03 18.39 -1.49
N GLY A 104 -5.16 18.83 -2.05
CA GLY A 104 -5.20 19.87 -3.07
C GLY A 104 -4.91 19.41 -4.50
N SER A 105 -4.71 18.10 -4.75
CA SER A 105 -4.66 17.51 -6.08
C SER A 105 -5.84 16.56 -6.28
N THR A 106 -6.38 16.51 -7.49
CA THR A 106 -7.45 15.58 -7.86
C THR A 106 -6.93 14.23 -8.34
N THR A 107 -5.64 14.14 -8.66
CA THR A 107 -5.05 12.96 -9.28
C THR A 107 -3.72 12.56 -8.67
N ASP A 108 -2.93 13.48 -8.10
CA ASP A 108 -1.64 13.08 -7.56
C ASP A 108 -1.81 12.18 -6.34
N ILE A 109 -0.96 11.18 -6.22
CA ILE A 109 -0.95 10.22 -5.11
C ILE A 109 0.32 10.42 -4.30
N GLU A 110 0.18 10.48 -2.98
CA GLU A 110 1.28 10.44 -2.03
C GLU A 110 1.37 9.06 -1.40
N ILE A 111 2.58 8.51 -1.37
CA ILE A 111 2.94 7.26 -0.72
C ILE A 111 3.90 7.63 0.41
N LEU A 112 3.36 7.66 1.63
CA LEU A 112 4.04 8.09 2.85
C LEU A 112 4.59 6.85 3.54
N HIS A 113 5.87 6.89 3.89
CA HIS A 113 6.59 5.79 4.52
C HIS A 113 6.90 6.15 5.97
N PHE A 114 6.68 5.20 6.88
CA PHE A 114 6.86 5.39 8.32
C PHE A 114 7.80 4.33 8.88
N LYS A 115 8.81 4.78 9.62
CA LYS A 115 9.68 3.91 10.42
C LYS A 115 8.92 3.39 11.64
N ASP A 116 9.47 2.36 12.26
CA ASP A 116 8.91 1.84 13.50
C ASP A 116 8.82 2.93 14.58
N GLY A 117 7.73 2.90 15.35
CA GLY A 117 7.40 3.92 16.34
C GLY A 117 6.84 5.24 15.80
N ASN A 118 6.93 5.55 14.50
CA ASN A 118 6.30 6.74 13.92
C ASN A 118 4.81 6.50 13.65
N ILE A 119 3.96 7.25 14.34
CA ILE A 119 2.49 7.15 14.25
C ILE A 119 1.83 8.44 13.74
N ILE A 120 2.62 9.49 13.47
CA ILE A 120 2.10 10.82 13.15
C ILE A 120 2.01 10.97 11.63
N ILE A 121 0.79 10.94 11.08
CA ILE A 121 0.56 11.00 9.62
C ILE A 121 1.21 12.23 8.96
N SER A 122 1.20 13.39 9.64
CA SER A 122 1.77 14.64 9.11
C SER A 122 3.30 14.69 9.12
N ALA A 123 3.95 13.71 9.76
CA ALA A 123 5.39 13.65 9.94
C ALA A 123 5.96 12.33 9.40
N ALA A 124 5.55 11.94 8.19
CA ALA A 124 6.10 10.76 7.52
C ALA A 124 7.63 10.87 7.35
N ASP A 125 8.32 9.74 7.49
CA ASP A 125 9.78 9.66 7.35
C ASP A 125 10.24 9.89 5.91
N PHE A 126 9.40 9.48 4.94
CA PHE A 126 9.66 9.71 3.53
C PHE A 126 8.34 9.79 2.75
N ILE A 127 8.28 10.65 1.73
CA ILE A 127 7.07 10.82 0.90
C ILE A 127 7.47 10.71 -0.57
N VAL A 128 6.90 9.73 -1.25
CA VAL A 128 6.98 9.60 -2.71
C VAL A 128 5.71 10.21 -3.29
N THR A 129 5.83 11.08 -4.29
CA THR A 129 4.66 11.63 -5.00
C THR A 129 4.60 11.08 -6.42
N VAL A 130 3.50 10.42 -6.76
CA VAL A 130 3.25 9.86 -8.08
C VAL A 130 2.21 10.73 -8.82
N THR A 131 2.53 11.15 -10.04
CA THR A 131 1.75 12.15 -10.79
C THR A 131 1.56 11.72 -12.26
N ASP A 132 0.81 12.54 -13.00
CA ASP A 132 0.65 12.44 -14.46
C ASP A 132 0.01 11.10 -14.89
N PRO A 133 -1.23 10.82 -14.46
CA PRO A 133 -1.96 9.67 -14.95
C PRO A 133 -2.30 9.86 -16.43
N ASP A 134 -2.12 8.80 -17.22
CA ASP A 134 -2.56 8.79 -18.61
C ASP A 134 -4.09 8.62 -18.70
N ARG A 135 -4.62 8.64 -19.93
CA ARG A 135 -6.05 8.47 -20.21
C ARG A 135 -6.65 7.14 -19.73
N TYR A 136 -5.82 6.17 -19.35
CA TYR A 136 -6.22 4.87 -18.82
C TYR A 136 -6.00 4.78 -17.30
N GLY A 137 -5.70 5.90 -16.64
CA GLY A 137 -5.42 5.95 -15.20
C GLY A 137 -4.03 5.46 -14.80
N LYS A 138 -3.13 5.18 -15.77
CA LYS A 138 -1.78 4.70 -15.47
C LYS A 138 -0.84 5.87 -15.19
N TYR A 139 -0.27 5.91 -14.00
CA TYR A 139 0.66 6.96 -13.59
C TYR A 139 1.99 6.86 -14.33
N ARG A 140 2.57 8.02 -14.70
CA ARG A 140 3.78 8.09 -15.53
C ARG A 140 5.00 8.65 -14.83
N LYS A 141 4.82 9.52 -13.82
CA LYS A 141 5.92 10.23 -13.16
C LYS A 141 5.96 9.92 -11.67
N VAL A 142 7.18 9.82 -11.15
CA VAL A 142 7.46 9.66 -9.72
C VAL A 142 8.43 10.77 -9.31
N LYS A 143 8.11 11.48 -8.24
CA LYS A 143 8.96 12.48 -7.58
C LYS A 143 9.47 11.91 -6.27
N ASP A 144 10.71 12.25 -5.95
CA ASP A 144 11.40 11.87 -4.73
C ASP A 144 11.47 10.34 -4.58
N LEU A 145 12.39 9.73 -5.34
CA LEU A 145 12.55 8.29 -5.42
C LEU A 145 13.45 7.76 -4.30
N ILE A 146 13.08 6.59 -3.78
CA ILE A 146 13.96 5.75 -2.96
C ILE A 146 14.05 4.37 -3.59
N ASP A 147 15.15 3.72 -3.26
CA ASP A 147 15.40 2.29 -3.45
C ASP A 147 14.30 1.48 -2.75
N ALA A 148 13.35 1.02 -3.56
CA ALA A 148 12.11 0.35 -3.23
C ALA A 148 12.18 -1.15 -3.51
N ASP A 149 13.03 -1.58 -4.45
CA ASP A 149 13.33 -2.99 -4.71
C ASP A 149 14.58 -3.52 -3.99
N GLY A 150 15.23 -2.67 -3.19
CA GLY A 150 16.25 -3.05 -2.22
C GLY A 150 17.59 -3.46 -2.81
N ASP A 151 17.81 -3.23 -4.10
CA ASP A 151 19.04 -3.62 -4.78
C ASP A 151 20.23 -2.67 -4.49
N GLY A 152 19.95 -1.57 -3.78
CA GLY A 152 20.94 -0.61 -3.30
C GLY A 152 21.06 0.65 -4.16
N ASP A 153 20.25 0.80 -5.20
CA ASP A 153 20.13 2.06 -5.94
C ASP A 153 18.67 2.50 -6.18
N ALA A 154 18.50 3.71 -6.73
CA ALA A 154 17.18 4.30 -6.96
C ALA A 154 16.96 4.53 -8.46
N ASP A 155 16.23 3.63 -9.12
CA ASP A 155 16.29 3.45 -10.57
C ASP A 155 14.91 3.35 -11.27
N SER A 156 14.86 2.68 -12.43
CA SER A 156 13.64 2.48 -13.20
C SER A 156 12.67 1.44 -12.63
N ASN A 157 13.17 0.43 -11.90
CA ASN A 157 12.38 -0.61 -11.26
C ASN A 157 11.58 -0.03 -10.09
N ASP A 158 12.22 0.78 -9.25
CA ASP A 158 11.54 1.48 -8.14
C ASP A 158 10.40 2.35 -8.65
N ARG A 159 10.65 3.09 -9.74
CA ARG A 159 9.62 3.92 -10.37
C ARG A 159 8.47 3.07 -10.89
N LEU A 160 8.73 1.86 -11.39
CA LEU A 160 7.67 0.96 -11.84
C LEU A 160 6.82 0.49 -10.67
N ILE A 161 7.43 0.13 -9.54
CA ILE A 161 6.70 -0.28 -8.32
C ILE A 161 5.77 0.84 -7.84
N TYR A 162 6.28 2.05 -7.67
CA TYR A 162 5.46 3.19 -7.22
C TYR A 162 4.33 3.55 -8.19
N ARG A 163 4.57 3.49 -9.51
CA ARG A 163 3.53 3.72 -10.52
C ARG A 163 2.45 2.65 -10.48
N ASN A 164 2.82 1.39 -10.29
CA ASN A 164 1.86 0.30 -10.18
C ASN A 164 0.99 0.45 -8.92
N LEU A 165 1.60 0.76 -7.77
CA LEU A 165 0.87 1.04 -6.53
C LEU A 165 -0.13 2.18 -6.68
N ALA A 166 0.31 3.31 -7.22
CA ALA A 166 -0.55 4.47 -7.45
C ALA A 166 -1.70 4.14 -8.42
N THR A 167 -1.41 3.40 -9.49
CA THR A 167 -2.43 2.97 -10.46
C THR A 167 -3.45 2.03 -9.83
N SER A 168 -2.99 1.04 -9.05
CA SER A 168 -3.87 0.13 -8.32
C SER A 168 -4.73 0.87 -7.30
N PHE A 169 -4.14 1.75 -6.48
CA PHE A 169 -4.85 2.57 -5.52
C PHE A 169 -5.94 3.42 -6.20
N ALA A 170 -5.61 4.12 -7.28
CA ALA A 170 -6.58 4.94 -8.02
C ALA A 170 -7.71 4.11 -8.64
N SER A 171 -7.43 2.86 -9.02
CA SER A 171 -8.46 1.96 -9.58
C SER A 171 -9.43 1.42 -8.54
N MET A 172 -9.07 1.43 -7.25
CA MET A 172 -9.96 1.11 -6.13
C MET A 172 -10.90 2.27 -5.78
N THR A 173 -10.82 3.37 -6.52
CA THR A 173 -11.68 4.54 -6.36
C THR A 173 -12.34 4.86 -7.70
N ASP A 174 -13.39 4.12 -8.08
CA ASP A 174 -14.63 4.68 -8.67
C ASP A 174 -15.66 3.56 -8.99
N PRO A 175 -16.98 3.83 -8.86
CA PRO A 175 -17.63 4.75 -9.80
C PRO A 175 -18.66 5.70 -9.17
N SER A 176 -18.30 6.99 -9.16
CA SER A 176 -19.18 8.16 -9.11
C SER A 176 -19.95 8.44 -7.80
N PRO A 177 -20.25 9.72 -7.51
CA PRO A 177 -21.00 10.14 -6.33
C PRO A 177 -22.43 9.58 -6.24
#